data_AF-A0A1D6EE50-F1
#
_entry.id   AF-A0A1D6EE50-F1
#
_cell.length_a   1.000
_cell.length_b   1.000
_cell.length_c   1.000
_cell.angle_alpha   90.00
_cell.angle_beta   90.00
_cell.angle_gamma   90.00
#
_symmetry.space_group_name_H-M   'P 1'
#
loop_
_entity.id
_entity.type
_entity.pdbx_description
1 polymer ?
#
loop_
_entity_poly.entity_id
_entity_poly.type
_entity_poly.pdbx_seq_one_letter_code
_entity_poly.pdbx_strand_id
1 'polypeptide(L)'
;MKVRIDCEGCERKVKKAVEGMKGVSSVEVAAKQNKVTVTGYEMVQHPYAPGAYDKKAPAGYVRNVVADPTAAPLARASSTEVRYTAAFSDENPNACSVM
;
A
#
# COMPACT_ATOMS: atom_id res chain seq x y z
N MET A 1 -9.61 12.84 4.57
CA MET A 1 -9.91 14.28 4.36
C MET A 1 -11.42 14.50 4.48
N LYS A 2 -11.88 15.63 5.04
CA LYS A 2 -13.32 15.96 5.12
C LYS A 2 -13.67 16.96 4.01
N VAL A 3 -14.63 16.63 3.16
CA VAL A 3 -15.10 17.47 2.03
C VAL A 3 -16.61 17.42 2.02
N ARG A 4 -17.26 18.59 1.90
CA ARG A 4 -18.72 18.69 1.73
C ARG A 4 -19.09 18.20 0.34
N ILE A 5 -19.93 17.17 0.26
CA ILE A 5 -20.37 16.55 -0.99
C ILE A 5 -21.89 16.49 -0.95
N ASP A 6 -22.51 17.43 -1.64
CA ASP A 6 -23.97 17.60 -1.63
C ASP A 6 -24.64 17.02 -2.88
N CYS A 7 -23.86 16.68 -3.92
CA CYS A 7 -24.36 16.32 -5.24
C CYS A 7 -23.47 15.29 -5.97
N GLU A 8 -24.03 14.51 -6.91
CA GLU A 8 -23.24 13.55 -7.71
C GLU A 8 -22.15 14.24 -8.55
N GLY A 9 -22.42 15.45 -9.04
CA GLY A 9 -21.43 16.25 -9.77
C GLY A 9 -20.25 16.66 -8.89
N CYS A 10 -20.50 16.87 -7.60
CA CYS A 10 -19.53 17.24 -6.59
C CYS A 10 -18.60 16.06 -6.34
N GLU A 11 -19.16 14.86 -6.20
CA GLU A 11 -18.39 13.60 -6.07
C GLU A 11 -17.47 13.36 -7.28
N ARG A 12 -18.00 13.48 -8.51
CA ARG A 12 -17.20 13.26 -9.73
C ARG A 12 -16.05 14.26 -9.86
N LYS A 13 -16.27 15.54 -9.49
CA LYS A 13 -15.22 16.57 -9.49
C LYS A 13 -14.13 16.26 -8.47
N VAL A 14 -14.51 15.89 -7.24
CA VAL A 14 -13.55 15.53 -6.19
C VAL A 14 -12.73 14.33 -6.61
N LYS A 15 -13.37 13.28 -7.14
CA LYS A 15 -12.68 12.08 -7.62
C LYS A 15 -11.64 12.40 -8.70
N LYS A 16 -12.03 13.13 -9.75
CA LYS A 16 -11.10 13.55 -10.83
C LYS A 16 -9.96 14.43 -10.33
N ALA A 17 -10.23 15.36 -9.41
CA ALA A 17 -9.21 16.25 -8.87
C ALA A 17 -8.14 15.48 -8.09
N VAL A 18 -8.57 14.51 -7.28
CA VAL A 18 -7.67 13.70 -6.43
C VAL A 18 -6.92 12.65 -7.26
N GLU A 19 -7.57 12.02 -8.25
CA GLU A 19 -6.91 11.05 -9.15
C GLU A 19 -5.76 11.66 -9.97
N GLY A 20 -5.80 12.96 -10.26
CA GLY A 20 -4.73 13.66 -10.99
C GLY A 20 -3.50 14.03 -10.15
N MET A 21 -3.53 13.80 -8.83
CA MET A 21 -2.42 14.15 -7.94
C MET A 21 -1.32 13.09 -8.00
N LYS A 22 -0.05 13.53 -7.96
CA LYS A 22 1.10 12.63 -7.95
C LYS A 22 1.07 11.76 -6.70
N GLY A 23 1.28 10.45 -6.87
CA GLY A 23 1.35 9.51 -5.76
C GLY A 23 -0.01 9.00 -5.27
N VAL A 24 -1.11 9.20 -5.99
CA VAL A 24 -2.43 8.62 -5.64
C VAL A 24 -2.65 7.28 -6.36
N SER A 25 -3.07 6.24 -5.62
CA SER A 25 -3.33 4.90 -6.16
C SER A 25 -4.83 4.59 -6.29
N SER A 26 -5.63 4.87 -5.26
CA SER A 26 -7.09 4.79 -5.28
C SER A 26 -7.74 5.91 -4.48
N VAL A 27 -8.96 6.29 -4.89
CA VAL A 27 -9.77 7.30 -4.21
C VAL A 27 -11.14 6.70 -3.91
N GLU A 28 -11.48 6.64 -2.63
CA GLU A 28 -12.80 6.23 -2.15
C GLU A 28 -13.53 7.44 -1.57
N VAL A 29 -14.76 7.65 -2.04
CA VAL A 29 -15.58 8.78 -1.63
C VAL A 29 -16.81 8.27 -0.87
N ALA A 30 -16.90 8.59 0.42
CA ALA A 30 -18.07 8.33 1.24
C ALA A 30 -18.92 9.60 1.34
N ALA A 31 -19.78 9.82 0.34
CA ALA A 31 -20.63 11.02 0.24
C ALA A 31 -21.50 11.23 1.50
N LYS A 32 -22.09 10.16 2.04
CA LYS A 32 -22.92 10.20 3.27
C LYS A 32 -22.16 10.71 4.50
N GLN A 33 -20.85 10.50 4.55
CA GLN A 33 -20.00 10.87 5.67
C GLN A 33 -19.17 12.13 5.38
N ASN A 34 -19.33 12.75 4.20
CA ASN A 34 -18.49 13.86 3.75
C ASN A 34 -16.98 13.55 3.91
N LYS A 35 -16.61 12.29 3.65
CA LYS A 35 -15.27 11.76 3.90
C LYS A 35 -14.69 11.22 2.61
N VAL A 36 -13.46 11.63 2.33
CA VAL A 36 -12.65 11.12 1.21
C VAL A 36 -11.45 10.38 1.80
N THR A 37 -11.30 9.13 1.37
CA THR A 37 -10.16 8.27 1.69
C THR A 37 -9.30 8.17 0.44
N VAL A 38 -8.03 8.54 0.58
CA VAL A 38 -7.05 8.50 -0.51
C VAL A 38 -5.98 7.51 -0.11
N THR A 39 -5.77 6.49 -0.93
CA THR A 39 -4.62 5.61 -0.80
C THR A 39 -3.54 6.09 -1.75
N GLY A 40 -2.33 6.24 -1.22
CA GLY A 40 -1.17 6.72 -1.97
C GLY A 40 -0.17 5.62 -2.27
N TYR A 41 0.75 5.91 -3.18
CA TYR A 41 2.02 5.22 -3.29
C TYR A 41 3.03 5.91 -2.36
N GLU A 42 3.84 5.15 -1.66
CA GLU A 42 4.86 5.67 -0.74
C GLU A 42 6.26 5.32 -1.24
N MET A 43 7.25 6.06 -0.74
CA MET A 43 8.65 5.69 -0.92
C MET A 43 8.98 4.62 0.12
N VAL A 44 8.92 3.36 -0.30
CA VAL A 44 9.20 2.22 0.58
C VAL A 44 10.68 1.86 0.50
N GLN A 45 11.28 1.52 1.65
CA GLN A 45 12.68 1.08 1.73
C GLN A 45 12.96 -0.23 0.97
N HIS A 46 11.93 -1.02 0.67
CA HIS A 46 12.01 -2.30 -0.03
C HIS A 46 11.15 -2.29 -1.31
N PRO A 47 11.53 -1.53 -2.35
CA PRO A 47 10.74 -1.38 -3.58
C PRO A 47 10.61 -2.67 -4.40
N TYR A 48 11.45 -3.67 -4.12
CA TYR A 48 11.53 -4.92 -4.89
C TYR A 48 10.63 -6.06 -4.37
N ALA A 49 9.75 -5.81 -3.39
CA ALA A 49 8.84 -6.84 -2.91
C ALA A 49 7.89 -7.30 -4.03
N PRO A 50 7.70 -8.62 -4.23
CA PRO A 50 6.76 -9.14 -5.22
C PRO A 50 5.35 -8.66 -4.87
N GLY A 51 4.67 -8.03 -5.85
CA GLY A 51 3.35 -7.41 -5.67
C GLY A 51 3.37 -5.92 -5.28
N ALA A 52 4.54 -5.32 -5.04
CA ALA A 52 4.65 -3.88 -4.72
C ALA A 52 4.73 -2.99 -5.97
N TYR A 53 5.24 -3.50 -7.09
CA TYR A 53 5.40 -2.72 -8.31
C TYR A 53 4.08 -2.62 -9.09
N ASP A 54 3.62 -1.40 -9.31
CA ASP A 54 2.42 -1.11 -10.09
C ASP A 54 2.78 -0.22 -11.27
N LYS A 55 2.34 -0.58 -12.49
CA LYS A 55 2.68 0.15 -13.73
C LYS A 55 2.12 1.58 -13.76
N LYS A 56 1.17 1.87 -12.87
CA LYS A 56 0.55 3.18 -12.70
C LYS A 56 1.32 4.08 -11.72
N ALA A 57 2.28 3.53 -10.98
CA ALA A 57 3.07 4.32 -10.04
C ALA A 57 4.11 5.17 -10.80
N PRO A 58 4.35 6.42 -10.38
CA PRO A 58 5.47 7.21 -10.90
C PRO A 58 6.81 6.54 -10.59
N ALA A 59 7.86 6.87 -11.36
CA ALA A 59 9.18 6.31 -11.14
C ALA A 59 9.67 6.55 -9.69
N GLY A 60 10.10 5.49 -9.02
CA GLY A 60 10.53 5.52 -7.61
C GLY A 60 9.42 5.37 -6.57
N TYR A 61 8.15 5.29 -6.99
CA TYR A 61 7.03 5.02 -6.10
C TYR A 61 6.50 3.59 -6.27
N VAL A 62 6.11 2.96 -5.16
CA VAL A 62 5.56 1.60 -5.12
C VAL A 62 4.32 1.56 -4.24
N ARG A 63 3.48 0.53 -4.38
CA ARG A 63 2.31 0.35 -3.50
C ARG A 63 2.75 -0.04 -2.10
N ASN A 64 2.01 0.47 -1.12
CA ASN A 64 2.15 0.12 0.28
C ASN A 64 1.58 -1.26 0.59
N VAL A 65 2.29 -2.30 0.16
CA VAL A 65 1.94 -3.70 0.42
C VAL A 65 1.88 -4.06 1.91
N VAL A 66 2.44 -3.22 2.80
CA VAL A 66 2.35 -3.40 4.27
C VAL A 66 0.96 -3.02 4.81
N ALA A 67 0.25 -2.10 4.14
CA ALA A 67 -1.09 -1.69 4.54
C ALA A 67 -2.18 -2.67 4.07
N ASP A 68 -1.91 -3.45 3.02
CA ASP A 68 -2.83 -4.46 2.52
C ASP A 68 -2.71 -5.77 3.33
N PRO A 69 -3.76 -6.21 4.06
CA PRO A 69 -3.70 -7.35 4.96
C PRO A 69 -3.40 -8.69 4.27
N THR A 70 -3.67 -8.80 2.97
CA THR A 70 -3.40 -10.00 2.15
C THR A 70 -1.97 -10.04 1.59
N ALA A 71 -1.35 -8.88 1.35
CA ALA A 71 -0.01 -8.77 0.76
C ALA A 71 1.08 -8.49 1.82
N ALA A 72 0.70 -8.01 3.00
CA ALA A 72 1.61 -7.70 4.10
C ALA A 72 2.45 -8.90 4.59
N PRO A 73 1.93 -10.15 4.66
CA PRO A 73 2.74 -11.30 5.05
C PRO A 73 3.82 -11.62 4.01
N LEU A 74 3.51 -11.51 2.72
CA LEU A 74 4.44 -11.76 1.62
C LEU A 74 5.51 -10.67 1.53
N ALA A 75 5.13 -9.41 1.71
CA ALA A 75 6.07 -8.30 1.77
C ALA A 75 7.03 -8.41 2.96
N ARG A 76 6.53 -8.83 4.14
CA ARG A 76 7.38 -9.11 5.31
C ARG A 76 8.29 -10.32 5.08
N ALA A 77 7.79 -11.41 4.53
CA ALA A 77 8.58 -12.61 4.22
C ALA A 77 9.60 -12.40 3.09
N SER A 78 9.42 -11.36 2.27
CA SER A 78 10.36 -10.96 1.22
C SER A 78 11.44 -9.99 1.72
N SER A 79 11.29 -9.39 2.90
CA SER A 79 12.36 -8.56 3.46
C SER A 79 13.55 -9.47 3.79
N THR A 80 14.72 -9.13 3.25
CA THR A 80 15.96 -9.86 3.51
C THR A 80 16.22 -9.91 5.02
N GLU A 81 15.97 -8.83 5.76
CA GLU A 81 16.15 -8.77 7.22
C GLU A 81 15.22 -9.73 7.97
N VAL A 82 13.97 -9.88 7.52
CA VAL A 82 13.02 -10.83 8.12
C VAL A 82 13.38 -12.26 7.75
N ARG A 83 13.88 -12.51 6.54
CA ARG A 83 14.43 -13.83 6.17
C ARG A 83 15.66 -14.17 7.00
N TYR A 84 16.58 -13.24 7.21
CA TYR A 84 17.75 -13.47 8.05
C TYR A 84 17.34 -13.73 9.50
N THR A 85 16.45 -12.94 10.09
CA THR A 85 15.99 -13.16 11.49
C THR A 85 15.16 -14.43 11.66
N ALA A 86 14.26 -14.74 10.71
CA ALA A 86 13.45 -15.96 10.75
C ALA A 86 14.23 -17.23 10.38
N ALA A 87 15.36 -17.12 9.66
CA ALA A 87 16.22 -18.25 9.33
C ALA A 87 17.01 -18.78 10.54
N PHE A 88 17.26 -17.94 11.55
CA PHE A 88 17.93 -18.34 12.80
C PHE A 88 16.96 -18.46 13.98
N SER A 89 15.65 -18.36 13.73
CA SER A 89 14.63 -18.52 14.76
C SER A 89 14.38 -20.01 15.00
N ASP A 90 14.85 -20.54 16.13
CA ASP A 90 14.73 -21.94 16.55
C ASP A 90 13.26 -22.41 16.72
N GLU A 91 12.32 -21.45 16.87
CA GLU A 91 10.87 -21.70 16.98
C GLU A 91 10.17 -21.90 15.62
N ASN A 92 10.85 -21.73 14.48
CA ASN A 92 10.25 -21.93 13.16
C ASN A 92 10.57 -23.34 12.63
N PRO A 93 9.59 -24.26 12.50
CA PRO A 93 9.81 -25.62 12.03
C PRO A 93 10.29 -25.71 10.57
N ASN A 94 10.27 -24.59 9.83
CA ASN A 94 10.78 -24.47 8.46
C ASN A 94 12.15 -23.77 8.40
N ALA A 95 12.75 -23.39 9.52
CA ALA A 95 14.09 -22.82 9.57
C ALA A 95 15.15 -23.92 9.64
N CYS A 96 16.25 -23.75 8.91
CA CYS A 96 17.41 -24.63 9.04
C CYS A 96 18.21 -24.21 10.27
N SER A 97 18.21 -25.02 11.32
CA SER A 97 19.22 -24.88 12.38
C SER A 97 20.59 -25.19 11.78
N VAL A 98 21.49 -24.20 11.80
CA VAL A 98 22.89 -24.43 11.47
C VAL A 98 23.51 -25.12 12.69
N MET A 99 23.70 -26.44 12.61
CA MET A 99 24.58 -27.20 13.51
C MET A 99 26.02 -27.17 12.99
#